data_AF-A0A2N2FYP4-F1
#
_entry.id   AF-A0A2N2FYP4-F1
#
_cell.length_a   1.000
_cell.length_b   1.000
_cell.length_c   1.000
_cell.angle_alpha   90.00
_cell.angle_beta   90.00
_cell.angle_gamma   90.00
#
_symmetry.space_group_name_H-M   'P 1'
#
loop_
_entity.id
_entity.type
_entity.pdbx_description
1 polymer ?
#
loop_
_entity_poly.entity_id
_entity_poly.type
_entity_poly.pdbx_seq_one_letter_code
_entity_poly.pdbx_strand_id
1 'polypeptide(L)'
;MDFRKLLPIAACYLACTLMPPAYGADDWRAEFDDVCSKTDIAMSLSTSELLALTSSCDKLEKVIDSLDETERRVFQKRLQMCKNLYLFVLEAKSNEPSAE
;
A
#
# COMPACT_ATOMS: atom_id res chain seq x y z
N MET A 1 9.99 -15.05 -43.06
CA MET A 1 10.05 -14.30 -41.79
C MET A 1 9.43 -12.93 -42.05
N ASP A 2 8.12 -12.82 -41.81
CA ASP A 2 7.30 -11.67 -42.18
C ASP A 2 7.36 -10.55 -41.14
N PHE A 3 8.17 -9.52 -41.42
CA PHE A 3 8.39 -8.33 -40.57
C PHE A 3 7.23 -7.30 -40.58
N ARG A 4 6.08 -7.63 -41.17
CA ARG A 4 4.97 -6.68 -41.40
C ARG A 4 3.94 -6.57 -40.25
N LYS A 5 4.15 -7.20 -39.10
CA LYS A 5 3.19 -7.18 -37.98
C LYS A 5 3.62 -6.38 -36.74
N LEU A 6 4.76 -5.68 -36.78
CA LEU A 6 5.30 -4.97 -35.61
C LEU A 6 4.96 -3.46 -35.57
N LEU A 7 4.18 -2.94 -36.52
CA LEU A 7 3.99 -1.49 -36.65
C LEU A 7 2.88 -0.82 -35.78
N PRO A 8 1.87 -1.48 -35.18
CA PRO A 8 0.86 -0.72 -34.43
C PRO A 8 1.17 -0.56 -32.93
N ILE A 9 2.16 -1.27 -32.38
CA ILE A 9 2.44 -1.27 -30.93
C ILE A 9 3.23 -0.03 -30.49
N ALA A 10 3.99 0.59 -31.39
CA ALA A 10 4.84 1.73 -31.08
C ALA A 10 4.09 3.08 -31.00
N ALA A 11 2.84 3.16 -31.45
CA ALA A 11 2.09 4.42 -31.50
C ALA A 11 1.30 4.74 -30.21
N CYS A 12 1.05 3.75 -29.33
CA CYS A 12 0.41 4.01 -28.03
C CYS A 12 1.39 4.45 -26.94
N TYR A 13 2.70 4.23 -27.11
CA TYR A 13 3.68 4.58 -26.07
C TYR A 13 4.08 6.06 -26.08
N LEU A 14 3.85 6.80 -27.17
CA LEU A 14 4.29 8.19 -27.29
C LEU A 14 3.23 9.24 -26.90
N ALA A 15 2.03 8.83 -26.48
CA ALA A 15 0.91 9.73 -26.19
C ALA A 15 0.51 9.84 -24.71
N CYS A 16 1.20 9.16 -23.78
CA CYS A 16 0.87 9.19 -22.35
C CYS A 16 1.82 10.02 -21.47
N THR A 17 2.83 10.70 -22.02
CA THR A 17 3.81 11.45 -21.21
C THR A 17 3.40 12.88 -20.86
N LEU A 18 2.22 13.34 -21.30
CA LEU A 18 1.74 14.71 -21.10
C LEU A 18 0.48 14.78 -20.22
N MET A 19 0.26 13.78 -19.37
CA MET A 19 -0.71 13.93 -18.29
C MET A 19 0.05 14.53 -17.09
N PRO A 20 -0.20 15.80 -16.73
CA PRO A 20 0.34 16.33 -15.48
C PRO A 20 -0.11 15.40 -14.35
N PRO A 21 0.77 15.04 -13.41
CA PRO A 21 0.36 14.28 -12.25
C PRO A 21 -0.75 15.08 -11.58
N ALA A 22 -1.93 14.49 -11.49
CA ALA A 22 -3.03 15.02 -10.71
C ALA A 22 -2.63 14.93 -9.22
N TYR A 23 -1.69 15.78 -8.79
CA TYR A 23 -1.39 16.08 -7.39
C TYR A 23 -2.59 16.84 -6.84
N GLY A 24 -3.64 16.08 -6.55
CA GLY A 24 -4.93 16.58 -6.11
C GLY A 24 -5.98 15.49 -5.87
N ALA A 25 -5.67 14.22 -6.14
CA ALA A 25 -6.57 13.10 -5.86
C ALA A 25 -6.10 12.32 -4.63
N ASP A 26 -6.72 12.64 -3.49
CA ASP A 26 -6.78 11.87 -2.25
C ASP A 26 -5.47 11.69 -1.46
N ASP A 27 -5.23 12.63 -0.54
CA ASP A 27 -4.15 12.64 0.45
C ASP A 27 -4.01 11.28 1.20
N TRP A 28 -5.14 10.62 1.46
CA TRP A 28 -5.16 9.32 2.13
C TRP A 28 -4.58 8.18 1.28
N ARG A 29 -4.59 8.27 -0.06
CA ARG A 29 -4.02 7.23 -0.93
C ARG A 29 -2.49 7.19 -0.84
N ALA A 30 -1.85 8.35 -0.69
CA ALA A 30 -0.40 8.42 -0.48
C ALA A 30 0.01 7.79 0.86
N GLU A 31 -0.72 8.10 1.94
CA GLU A 31 -0.49 7.45 3.24
C GLU A 31 -0.78 5.94 3.15
N PHE A 32 -1.86 5.55 2.46
CA PHE A 32 -2.19 4.14 2.24
C PHE A 32 -1.07 3.38 1.52
N ASP A 33 -0.51 3.94 0.44
CA ASP A 33 0.56 3.29 -0.31
C ASP A 33 1.86 3.23 0.50
N ASP A 34 2.21 4.28 1.24
CA ASP A 34 3.34 4.30 2.15
C ASP A 34 3.20 3.21 3.24
N VAL A 35 2.05 3.14 3.91
CA VAL A 35 1.75 2.11 4.91
C VAL A 35 1.81 0.72 4.29
N CYS A 36 1.25 0.51 3.10
CA CYS A 36 1.24 -0.81 2.47
C CYS A 36 2.59 -1.24 1.90
N SER A 37 3.47 -0.31 1.53
CA SER A 37 4.81 -0.64 1.00
C SER A 37 5.79 -1.15 2.06
N LYS A 38 5.53 -0.87 3.34
CA LYS A 38 6.39 -1.26 4.46
C LYS A 38 6.24 -2.74 4.86
N THR A 39 5.32 -3.47 4.23
CA THR A 39 5.13 -4.91 4.49
C THR A 39 6.38 -5.73 4.17
N ASP A 40 7.13 -5.33 3.14
CA ASP A 40 8.34 -6.05 2.69
C ASP A 40 9.47 -6.00 3.73
N ILE A 41 9.48 -4.96 4.56
CA ILE A 41 10.50 -4.73 5.60
C ILE A 41 9.94 -4.91 7.01
N ALA A 42 8.71 -5.40 7.17
CA ALA A 42 7.99 -5.43 8.45
C ALA A 42 8.79 -6.08 9.59
N MET A 43 9.49 -7.19 9.32
CA MET A 43 10.31 -7.90 10.33
C MET A 43 11.49 -7.07 10.86
N SER A 44 12.01 -6.16 10.03
CA SER A 44 13.15 -5.29 10.38
C SER A 44 12.73 -4.03 11.15
N LEU A 45 11.44 -3.70 11.16
CA LEU A 45 10.92 -2.53 11.87
C LEU A 45 11.00 -2.75 13.39
N SER A 46 11.18 -1.64 14.10
CA SER A 46 11.08 -1.60 15.56
C SER A 46 9.63 -1.71 16.04
N THR A 47 9.45 -2.06 17.31
CA THR A 47 8.11 -2.14 17.93
C THR A 47 7.37 -0.80 17.87
N SER A 48 8.07 0.33 18.03
CA SER A 48 7.46 1.66 17.93
C SER A 48 7.00 1.99 16.51
N GLU A 49 7.77 1.63 15.49
CA GLU A 49 7.38 1.80 14.08
C GLU A 49 6.17 0.92 13.73
N LEU A 50 6.14 -0.32 14.21
CA LEU A 50 4.99 -1.21 14.01
C LEU A 50 3.72 -0.66 14.68
N LEU A 51 3.81 -0.11 15.89
CA LEU A 51 2.69 0.58 16.56
C LEU A 51 2.23 1.83 15.81
N ALA A 52 3.16 2.60 15.25
CA ALA A 52 2.82 3.75 14.43
C ALA A 52 2.07 3.32 13.17
N LEU A 53 2.50 2.24 12.50
CA LEU A 53 1.85 1.69 11.32
C LEU A 53 0.46 1.15 11.61
N THR A 54 0.26 0.42 12.71
CA THR A 54 -1.08 -0.05 13.10
C THR A 54 -2.01 1.12 13.41
N SER A 55 -1.51 2.18 14.05
CA SER A 55 -2.28 3.42 14.28
C SER A 55 -2.65 4.14 12.98
N SER A 56 -1.75 4.21 12.00
CA SER A 56 -2.07 4.73 10.67
C SER A 56 -3.10 3.87 9.95
N CYS A 57 -3.04 2.53 10.07
CA CYS A 57 -4.09 1.66 9.58
C CYS A 57 -5.46 2.00 10.20
N ASP A 58 -5.54 2.26 11.51
CA ASP A 58 -6.81 2.63 12.17
C ASP A 58 -7.38 3.96 11.67
N LYS A 59 -6.53 4.92 11.29
CA LYS A 59 -6.96 6.19 10.70
C LYS A 59 -7.47 6.01 9.28
N LEU A 60 -6.71 5.27 8.46
CA LEU A 60 -7.07 4.97 7.08
C LEU A 60 -8.36 4.16 6.99
N GLU A 61 -8.62 3.25 7.93
CA GLU A 61 -9.85 2.47 7.99
C GLU A 61 -11.09 3.39 8.05
N LYS A 62 -11.05 4.45 8.87
CA LYS A 62 -12.14 5.43 8.97
C LYS A 62 -12.39 6.20 7.66
N VAL A 63 -11.32 6.49 6.91
CA VAL A 63 -11.43 7.17 5.62
C VAL A 63 -12.00 6.22 4.57
N ILE A 64 -11.47 5.00 4.51
CA ILE A 64 -11.90 3.95 3.56
C ILE A 64 -13.36 3.57 3.76
N ASP A 65 -13.85 3.56 5.01
CA ASP A 65 -15.26 3.28 5.31
C ASP A 65 -16.23 4.27 4.66
N SER A 66 -15.78 5.50 4.38
CA SER A 66 -16.58 6.54 3.73
C SER A 66 -16.63 6.46 2.20
N LEU A 67 -15.84 5.57 1.59
CA LEU A 67 -15.78 5.38 0.13
C LEU A 67 -17.01 4.60 -0.38
N ASP A 68 -17.20 4.59 -1.71
CA ASP A 68 -18.21 3.73 -2.33
C ASP A 68 -17.90 2.24 -2.10
N GLU A 69 -18.91 1.39 -2.28
CA GLU A 69 -18.82 -0.03 -1.96
C GLU A 69 -17.67 -0.76 -2.65
N THR A 70 -17.37 -0.41 -3.90
CA THR A 70 -16.34 -1.11 -4.68
C THR A 70 -14.95 -0.70 -4.21
N GLU A 71 -14.70 0.61 -4.11
CA GLU A 71 -13.42 1.12 -3.61
C GLU A 71 -13.17 0.69 -2.17
N ARG A 72 -14.16 0.87 -1.28
CA ARG A 72 -14.08 0.46 0.13
C ARG A 72 -13.64 -0.98 0.26
N ARG A 73 -14.28 -1.91 -0.46
CA ARG A 73 -13.96 -3.34 -0.36
C ARG A 73 -12.51 -3.67 -0.74
N VAL A 74 -12.00 -3.04 -1.80
CA VAL A 74 -10.64 -3.28 -2.30
C VAL A 74 -9.61 -2.74 -1.31
N PHE A 75 -9.74 -1.47 -0.94
CA PHE A 75 -8.78 -0.82 -0.05
C PHE A 75 -8.83 -1.40 1.37
N GLN A 76 -10.01 -1.68 1.91
CA GLN A 76 -10.17 -2.28 3.23
C GLN A 76 -9.52 -3.66 3.28
N LYS A 77 -9.67 -4.49 2.23
CA LYS A 77 -9.05 -5.81 2.22
C LYS A 77 -7.53 -5.74 2.26
N ARG A 78 -6.91 -4.84 1.47
CA ARG A 78 -5.45 -4.64 1.47
C ARG A 78 -4.98 -4.08 2.81
N LEU A 79 -5.65 -3.06 3.35
CA LEU A 79 -5.29 -2.46 4.64
C LEU A 79 -5.34 -3.47 5.79
N GLN A 80 -6.39 -4.30 5.84
CA GLN A 80 -6.54 -5.33 6.86
C GLN A 80 -5.42 -6.38 6.78
N MET A 81 -4.98 -6.76 5.58
CA MET A 81 -3.83 -7.67 5.43
C MET A 81 -2.54 -7.03 5.96
N CYS A 82 -2.27 -5.77 5.62
CA CYS A 82 -1.11 -5.03 6.13
C CYS A 82 -1.14 -4.91 7.66
N LYS A 83 -2.28 -4.49 8.23
CA LYS A 83 -2.47 -4.37 9.68
C LYS A 83 -2.26 -5.70 10.41
N ASN A 84 -2.79 -6.79 9.89
CA ASN A 84 -2.62 -8.12 10.47
C ASN A 84 -1.15 -8.56 10.46
N LEU A 85 -0.40 -8.27 9.39
CA LEU A 85 1.03 -8.53 9.35
C LEU A 85 1.76 -7.73 10.43
N TYR A 86 1.49 -6.44 10.57
CA TYR A 86 2.15 -5.61 11.59
C TYR A 86 1.84 -6.07 13.01
N LEU A 87 0.58 -6.44 13.29
CA LEU A 87 0.19 -7.01 14.59
C LEU A 87 0.91 -8.34 14.86
N PHE A 88 0.99 -9.22 13.85
CA PHE A 88 1.72 -10.47 13.97
C PHE A 88 3.20 -10.26 14.29
N VAL A 89 3.88 -9.35 13.58
CA VAL A 89 5.29 -9.05 13.85
C VAL A 89 5.48 -8.43 15.23
N LEU A 90 4.57 -7.54 15.64
CA LEU A 90 4.60 -6.92 16.96
C LEU A 90 4.44 -7.97 18.07
N GLU A 91 3.51 -8.91 17.90
CA GLU A 91 3.33 -10.04 18.82
C GLU A 91 4.58 -10.92 18.86
N ALA A 92 5.16 -11.26 17.71
CA ALA A 92 6.38 -12.06 17.63
C ALA A 92 7.53 -11.41 18.42
N LYS A 93 7.75 -10.10 18.23
CA LYS A 93 8.78 -9.34 18.95
C LYS A 93 8.51 -9.19 20.44
N SER A 94 7.23 -9.16 20.85
CA SER A 94 6.84 -9.08 22.27
C SER A 94 7.03 -10.42 23.00
N ASN A 95 7.01 -11.52 22.24
CA ASN A 95 7.17 -12.88 22.75
C ASN A 95 8.61 -13.41 22.62
N GLU A 96 9.54 -12.63 22.06
CA GLU A 96 10.96 -12.95 22.11
C GLU A 96 11.42 -12.86 23.58
N PRO A 97 11.93 -13.94 24.19
CA PRO A 97 12.46 -13.86 25.53
C PRO A 97 13.62 -12.88 25.51
N SER A 98 13.53 -11.80 26.29
CA SER A 98 14.62 -10.86 26.50
C SER A 98 15.88 -11.64 26.88
N ALA A 99 16.78 -11.83 25.91
CA ALA A 99 18.11 -12.35 26.16
C ALA A 99 18.93 -11.20 26.73
N GLU A 100 18.72 -10.92 28.02
CA GLU A 100 19.67 -10.21 28.88
C GLU A 100 20.49 -11.20 29.70
#